data_AF-A0A552Q7F0-F1
#
_entry.id   AF-A0A552Q7F0-F1
#
_cell.length_a   1.000
_cell.length_b   1.000
_cell.length_c   1.000
_cell.angle_alpha   90.00
_cell.angle_beta   90.00
_cell.angle_gamma   90.00
#
_symmetry.space_group_name_H-M   'P 1'
#
loop_
_entity.id
_entity.type
_entity.pdbx_description
1 polymer ?
#
loop_
_entity_poly.entity_id
_entity_poly.type
_entity_poly.pdbx_seq_one_letter_code
_entity_poly.pdbx_strand_id
1 'polypeptide(L)'
;KSWVVWEEEKAPDVVIELLSESTAKKDKEEKKLIYQNRLRVTEYFWYDPFDPEDLAGHRLEGGVYKSLTPDAQGRFSSEILGLVLVRWQGIYGDEQEPITWLRWATAAGQLLPTIEELAEQERQRAEQEKQRAEQEKQRAEQEKLRAERLAAKLRSLGVDIDDSLL
;
A
#
# COMPACT_ATOMS: atom_id res chain seq x y z
N LYS A 1 1.94 -16.05 -8.88
CA LYS A 1 2.05 -15.48 -10.26
C LYS A 1 3.54 -15.42 -10.61
N SER A 2 3.92 -15.71 -11.85
CA SER A 2 5.31 -15.64 -12.34
C SER A 2 5.42 -14.56 -13.43
N TRP A 3 6.55 -13.86 -13.50
CA TRP A 3 6.81 -12.87 -14.56
C TRP A 3 7.35 -13.56 -15.82
N VAL A 4 6.80 -13.25 -16.98
CA VAL A 4 7.12 -13.91 -18.25
C VAL A 4 7.45 -12.86 -19.32
N VAL A 5 8.71 -12.81 -19.76
CA VAL A 5 9.23 -11.71 -20.61
C VAL A 5 8.54 -11.60 -21.96
N TRP A 6 8.12 -12.70 -22.58
CA TRP A 6 7.43 -12.65 -23.89
C TRP A 6 5.96 -12.23 -23.78
N GLU A 7 5.35 -12.31 -22.60
CA GLU A 7 4.00 -11.79 -22.35
C GLU A 7 4.05 -10.30 -21.97
N GLU A 8 5.09 -9.91 -21.22
CA GLU A 8 5.25 -8.55 -20.68
C GLU A 8 6.08 -7.62 -21.59
N GLU A 9 6.61 -8.16 -22.71
CA GLU A 9 7.50 -7.51 -23.69
C GLU A 9 8.81 -6.91 -23.14
N LYS A 10 9.02 -6.96 -21.82
CA LYS A 10 10.21 -6.49 -21.12
C LYS A 10 10.57 -7.35 -19.92
N ALA A 11 11.86 -7.33 -19.56
CA ALA A 11 12.30 -7.84 -18.28
C ALA A 11 11.85 -6.91 -17.13
N PRO A 12 11.73 -7.42 -15.89
CA PRO A 12 11.45 -6.58 -14.73
C PRO A 12 12.54 -5.52 -14.54
N ASP A 13 12.13 -4.33 -14.11
CA ASP A 13 13.05 -3.26 -13.74
C ASP A 13 13.74 -3.55 -12.40
N VAL A 14 13.02 -4.20 -11.47
CA VAL A 14 13.49 -4.57 -10.14
C VAL A 14 13.13 -6.03 -9.85
N VAL A 15 14.06 -6.78 -9.25
CA VAL A 15 13.82 -8.13 -8.72
C VAL A 15 14.27 -8.18 -7.26
N ILE A 16 13.46 -8.83 -6.41
CA ILE A 16 13.79 -9.13 -5.01
C ILE A 16 13.66 -10.63 -4.81
N GLU A 17 14.72 -11.31 -4.41
CA GLU A 17 14.70 -12.73 -4.06
C GLU A 17 14.59 -12.90 -2.54
N LEU A 18 13.65 -13.73 -2.10
CA LEU A 18 13.50 -14.11 -0.70
C LEU A 18 14.23 -15.43 -0.49
N LEU A 19 15.26 -15.40 0.34
CA LEU A 19 16.15 -16.53 0.51
C LEU A 19 15.53 -17.59 1.42
N SER A 20 16.01 -18.81 1.22
CA SER A 20 15.90 -19.92 2.16
C SER A 20 17.25 -20.63 2.19
N GLU A 21 17.47 -21.49 3.20
CA GLU A 21 18.68 -22.30 3.29
C GLU A 21 18.99 -23.04 1.96
N SER A 22 17.95 -23.54 1.28
CA SER A 22 18.07 -24.28 0.02
C SER A 22 18.35 -23.42 -1.23
N THR A 23 18.02 -22.13 -1.20
CA THR A 23 18.10 -21.24 -2.39
C THR A 23 19.20 -20.19 -2.29
N ALA A 24 19.67 -19.87 -1.08
CA ALA A 24 20.60 -18.78 -0.79
C ALA A 24 21.82 -18.74 -1.72
N LYS A 25 22.51 -19.87 -1.91
CA LYS A 25 23.69 -19.94 -2.79
C LYS A 25 23.33 -19.61 -4.24
N LYS A 26 22.27 -20.24 -4.75
CA LYS A 26 21.84 -20.10 -6.14
C LYS A 26 21.37 -18.68 -6.44
N ASP A 27 20.67 -18.06 -5.51
CA ASP A 27 20.14 -16.70 -5.66
C ASP A 27 21.29 -15.68 -5.68
N LYS A 28 22.23 -15.78 -4.72
CA LYS A 28 23.37 -14.85 -4.60
C LYS A 28 24.41 -15.00 -5.72
N GLU A 29 24.52 -16.19 -6.34
CA GLU A 29 25.52 -16.48 -7.37
C GLU A 29 24.90 -16.60 -8.77
N GLU A 30 24.22 -17.71 -9.05
CA GLU A 30 23.76 -18.06 -10.40
C GLU A 30 22.68 -17.13 -10.93
N LYS A 31 21.61 -16.91 -10.14
CA LYS A 31 20.49 -16.06 -10.58
C LYS A 31 20.92 -14.62 -10.76
N LYS A 32 21.74 -14.10 -9.84
CA LYS A 32 22.37 -12.79 -9.99
C LYS A 32 23.06 -12.63 -11.34
N LEU A 33 23.82 -13.62 -11.81
CA LEU A 33 24.47 -13.58 -13.12
C LEU A 33 23.47 -13.65 -14.29
N ILE A 34 22.37 -14.41 -14.15
CA ILE A 34 21.30 -14.46 -15.17
C ILE A 34 20.60 -13.09 -15.29
N TYR A 35 20.22 -12.50 -14.15
CA TYR A 35 19.62 -11.17 -14.11
C TYR A 35 20.56 -10.11 -14.68
N GLN A 36 21.86 -10.18 -14.36
CA GLN A 36 22.87 -9.26 -14.85
C GLN A 36 23.15 -9.39 -16.35
N ASN A 37 23.38 -10.62 -16.84
CA ASN A 37 24.00 -10.84 -18.15
C ASN A 37 22.97 -11.12 -19.25
N ARG A 38 21.81 -11.68 -18.90
CA ARG A 38 20.77 -12.06 -19.86
C ARG A 38 19.57 -11.12 -19.80
N LEU A 39 18.97 -10.99 -18.61
CA LEU A 39 17.72 -10.23 -18.46
C LEU A 39 17.94 -8.73 -18.33
N ARG A 40 19.16 -8.29 -17.97
CA ARG A 40 19.53 -6.89 -17.78
C ARG A 40 18.61 -6.16 -16.79
N VAL A 41 18.18 -6.84 -15.73
CA VAL A 41 17.36 -6.26 -14.66
C VAL A 41 18.15 -5.13 -14.00
N THR A 42 17.54 -3.95 -13.90
CA THR A 42 18.24 -2.73 -13.47
C THR A 42 18.66 -2.78 -12.01
N GLU A 43 17.78 -3.23 -11.11
CA GLU A 43 18.08 -3.38 -9.69
C GLU A 43 17.72 -4.78 -9.18
N TYR A 44 18.63 -5.38 -8.43
CA TYR A 44 18.49 -6.73 -7.90
C TYR A 44 18.77 -6.74 -6.41
N PHE A 45 17.85 -7.28 -5.62
CA PHE A 45 17.95 -7.41 -4.18
C PHE A 45 17.78 -8.86 -3.75
N TRP A 46 18.36 -9.21 -2.60
CA TRP A 46 17.98 -10.42 -1.88
C TRP A 46 17.78 -10.12 -0.40
N TYR A 47 16.98 -10.95 0.26
CA TYR A 47 16.70 -10.87 1.68
C TYR A 47 16.50 -12.26 2.28
N ASP A 48 17.20 -12.56 3.37
CA ASP A 48 16.90 -13.74 4.18
C ASP A 48 15.91 -13.38 5.31
N PRO A 49 14.67 -13.90 5.29
CA PRO A 49 13.72 -13.64 6.37
C PRO A 49 14.08 -14.35 7.69
N PHE A 50 14.98 -15.33 7.68
CA PHE A 50 15.48 -16.03 8.86
C PHE A 50 16.80 -15.46 9.39
N ASP A 51 17.50 -14.65 8.59
CA ASP A 51 18.62 -13.79 9.01
C ASP A 51 18.40 -12.36 8.48
N PRO A 52 17.63 -11.51 9.21
CA PRO A 52 17.22 -10.20 8.71
C PRO A 52 18.38 -9.25 8.36
N GLU A 53 19.58 -9.52 8.86
CA GLU A 53 20.77 -8.73 8.52
C GLU A 53 21.30 -9.04 7.10
N ASP A 54 20.96 -10.21 6.55
CA ASP A 54 21.30 -10.64 5.19
C ASP A 54 20.35 -10.03 4.15
N LEU A 55 20.50 -8.72 3.97
CA LEU A 55 19.88 -7.93 2.91
C LEU A 55 20.98 -7.28 2.08
N ALA A 56 20.92 -7.47 0.76
CA ALA A 56 21.78 -6.71 -0.15
C ALA A 56 20.99 -6.20 -1.34
N GLY A 57 21.47 -5.07 -1.87
CA GLY A 57 21.00 -4.49 -3.11
C GLY A 57 22.13 -4.31 -4.11
N HIS A 58 21.80 -4.44 -5.39
CA HIS A 58 22.71 -4.24 -6.49
C HIS A 58 22.04 -3.44 -7.61
N ARG A 59 22.81 -2.59 -8.29
CA ARG A 59 22.37 -1.86 -9.47
C ARG A 59 23.25 -2.17 -10.67
N LEU A 60 22.62 -2.35 -11.83
CA LEU A 60 23.31 -2.63 -13.08
C LEU A 60 23.95 -1.33 -13.60
N GLU A 61 25.27 -1.28 -13.63
CA GLU A 61 26.02 -0.14 -14.14
C GLU A 61 27.09 -0.62 -15.13
N GLY A 62 27.06 -0.12 -16.37
CA GLY A 62 27.97 -0.59 -17.41
C GLY A 62 27.83 -2.09 -17.72
N GLY A 63 26.64 -2.66 -17.47
CA GLY A 63 26.35 -4.08 -17.72
C GLY A 63 26.81 -5.04 -16.61
N VAL A 64 27.28 -4.52 -15.47
CA VAL A 64 27.70 -5.30 -14.30
C VAL A 64 27.01 -4.78 -13.04
N TYR A 65 26.62 -5.68 -12.14
CA TYR A 65 26.03 -5.29 -10.87
C TYR A 65 27.07 -4.70 -9.93
N LYS A 66 26.80 -3.49 -9.44
CA LYS A 66 27.51 -2.86 -8.33
C LYS A 66 26.66 -2.92 -7.07
N SER A 67 27.29 -3.14 -5.92
CA SER A 67 26.61 -3.13 -4.62
C SER A 67 26.11 -1.74 -4.28
N LEU A 68 24.85 -1.69 -3.84
CA LEU A 68 24.26 -0.53 -3.20
C LEU A 68 24.67 -0.52 -1.73
N THR A 69 24.86 0.68 -1.19
CA THR A 69 25.08 0.88 0.25
C THR A 69 23.76 1.36 0.86
N PRO A 70 23.27 0.73 1.94
CA PRO A 70 22.09 1.23 2.62
C PRO A 70 22.39 2.56 3.31
N ASP A 71 21.35 3.34 3.57
CA ASP A 71 21.47 4.56 4.37
C ASP A 71 21.72 4.26 5.87
N ALA A 72 21.82 5.32 6.68
CA ALA A 72 22.06 5.21 8.12
C ALA A 72 20.94 4.47 8.88
N GLN A 73 19.77 4.26 8.25
CA GLN A 73 18.64 3.51 8.80
C GLN A 73 18.56 2.09 8.20
N GLY A 74 19.58 1.66 7.44
CA GLY A 74 19.60 0.33 6.82
C GLY A 74 18.66 0.20 5.61
N ARG A 75 18.20 1.31 5.01
CA ARG A 75 17.25 1.32 3.90
C ARG A 75 17.98 1.36 2.56
N PHE A 76 17.43 0.68 1.56
CA PHE A 76 17.97 0.71 0.19
C PHE A 76 17.08 1.57 -0.71
N SER A 77 17.67 2.56 -1.38
CA SER A 77 16.94 3.39 -2.34
C SER A 77 16.89 2.74 -3.72
N SER A 78 15.69 2.58 -4.26
CA SER A 78 15.45 2.23 -5.66
C SER A 78 15.31 3.51 -6.48
N GLU A 79 16.24 3.76 -7.40
CA GLU A 79 16.18 4.94 -8.26
C GLU A 79 15.10 4.81 -9.32
N ILE A 80 14.89 3.60 -9.83
CA ILE A 80 13.89 3.35 -10.88
C ILE A 80 12.47 3.49 -10.35
N LEU A 81 12.22 3.07 -9.12
CA LEU A 81 10.88 3.15 -8.52
C LEU A 81 10.64 4.49 -7.79
N GLY A 82 11.70 5.24 -7.43
CA GLY A 82 11.57 6.41 -6.57
C GLY A 82 11.11 6.06 -5.14
N LEU A 83 11.39 4.83 -4.70
CA LEU A 83 10.98 4.26 -3.42
C LEU A 83 12.19 3.81 -2.61
N VAL A 84 11.98 3.60 -1.31
CA VAL A 84 12.97 2.98 -0.42
C VAL A 84 12.46 1.62 0.05
N LEU A 85 13.32 0.62 -0.04
CA LEU A 85 13.10 -0.71 0.52
C LEU A 85 13.52 -0.68 1.98
N VAL A 86 12.59 -1.01 2.87
CA VAL A 86 12.78 -0.95 4.32
C VAL A 86 12.49 -2.29 4.96
N ARG A 87 13.20 -2.56 6.06
CA ARG A 87 12.81 -3.61 7.01
C ARG A 87 11.67 -3.07 7.86
N TRP A 88 10.57 -3.79 7.88
CA TRP A 88 9.37 -3.51 8.64
C TRP A 88 9.13 -4.63 9.62
N GLN A 89 8.74 -4.28 10.85
CA GLN A 89 8.40 -5.26 11.87
C GLN A 89 6.90 -5.26 12.14
N GLY A 90 6.28 -6.43 12.08
CA GLY A 90 4.87 -6.61 12.39
C GLY A 90 4.36 -7.98 12.02
N ILE A 91 3.04 -8.16 12.12
CA ILE A 91 2.38 -9.44 11.84
C ILE A 91 2.00 -9.47 10.36
N TYR A 92 2.38 -10.53 9.66
CA TYR A 92 2.10 -10.70 8.24
C TYR A 92 1.60 -12.12 7.97
N GLY A 93 0.56 -12.27 7.14
CA GLY A 93 -0.05 -13.58 6.87
C GLY A 93 -0.67 -14.19 8.13
N ASP A 94 -0.40 -15.47 8.36
CA ASP A 94 -0.94 -16.25 9.48
C ASP A 94 0.01 -16.31 10.70
N GLU A 95 1.06 -15.46 10.71
CA GLU A 95 2.02 -15.39 11.80
C GLU A 95 1.35 -14.92 13.10
N GLN A 96 1.73 -15.52 14.23
CA GLN A 96 1.20 -15.16 15.55
C GLN A 96 2.06 -14.10 16.24
N GLU A 97 3.34 -14.03 15.88
CA GLU A 97 4.33 -13.13 16.44
C GLU A 97 4.85 -12.16 15.37
N PRO A 98 5.32 -10.96 15.76
CA PRO A 98 5.90 -10.02 14.82
C PRO A 98 7.15 -10.57 14.13
N ILE A 99 7.18 -10.53 12.80
CA ILE A 99 8.35 -10.87 11.99
C ILE A 99 9.00 -9.60 11.43
N THR A 100 10.28 -9.71 11.03
CA THR A 100 10.92 -8.68 10.21
C THR A 100 10.75 -9.03 8.75
N TRP A 101 10.10 -8.16 7.99
CA TRP A 101 9.83 -8.33 6.58
C TRP A 101 10.25 -7.11 5.76
N LEU A 102 10.23 -7.21 4.44
CA LEU A 102 10.48 -6.08 3.55
C LEU A 102 9.19 -5.39 3.13
N ARG A 103 9.19 -4.05 3.14
CA ARG A 103 8.13 -3.24 2.55
C ARG A 103 8.73 -2.10 1.74
N TRP A 104 7.99 -1.66 0.72
CA TRP A 104 8.28 -0.41 0.05
C TRP A 104 7.73 0.77 0.85
N ALA A 105 8.52 1.83 0.93
CA ALA A 105 8.13 3.13 1.43
C ALA A 105 8.45 4.22 0.42
N THR A 106 7.71 5.32 0.51
CA THR A 106 8.08 6.57 -0.16
C THR A 106 9.44 7.06 0.34
N ALA A 107 10.11 7.96 -0.40
CA ALA A 107 11.37 8.57 0.04
C ALA A 107 11.26 9.27 1.41
N ALA A 108 10.07 9.73 1.80
CA ALA A 108 9.79 10.32 3.11
C ALA A 108 9.67 9.27 4.25
N GLY A 109 9.71 7.97 3.93
CA GLY A 109 9.59 6.88 4.89
C GLY A 109 8.15 6.40 5.14
N GLN A 110 7.15 6.91 4.42
CA GLN A 110 5.78 6.41 4.53
C GLN A 110 5.64 5.08 3.78
N LEU A 111 5.23 4.02 4.49
CA LEU A 111 4.99 2.69 3.90
C LEU A 111 3.88 2.75 2.85
N LEU A 112 4.10 2.05 1.74
CA LEU A 112 3.04 1.78 0.77
C LEU A 112 2.08 0.76 1.36
N PRO A 113 0.76 1.03 1.32
CA PRO A 113 -0.21 0.14 1.93
C PRO A 113 -0.29 -1.19 1.18
N THR A 114 -0.57 -2.28 1.90
CA THR A 114 -0.93 -3.55 1.26
C THR A 114 -2.34 -3.48 0.67
N ILE A 115 -2.71 -4.50 -0.13
CA ILE A 115 -4.06 -4.59 -0.71
C ILE A 115 -5.11 -4.68 0.42
N GLU A 116 -4.80 -5.42 1.49
CA GLU A 116 -5.65 -5.60 2.65
C GLU A 116 -5.80 -4.29 3.43
N GLU A 117 -4.70 -3.55 3.64
CA GLU A 117 -4.72 -2.24 4.29
C GLU A 117 -5.51 -1.21 3.47
N LEU A 118 -5.37 -1.21 2.14
CA LEU A 118 -6.16 -0.38 1.23
C LEU A 118 -7.65 -0.72 1.31
N ALA A 119 -7.99 -2.01 1.22
CA ALA A 119 -9.37 -2.48 1.29
C ALA A 119 -10.02 -2.11 2.62
N GLU A 120 -9.27 -2.20 3.73
CA GLU A 120 -9.76 -1.79 5.04
C GLU A 120 -9.98 -0.28 5.13
N GLN A 121 -9.05 0.53 4.60
CA GLN A 121 -9.23 1.99 4.53
C GLN A 121 -10.46 2.37 3.69
N GLU A 122 -10.68 1.72 2.56
CA GLU A 122 -11.87 1.94 1.72
C GLU A 122 -13.16 1.55 2.44
N ARG A 123 -13.18 0.40 3.13
CA ARG A 123 -14.32 -0.01 3.96
C ARG A 123 -14.63 1.02 5.05
N GLN A 124 -13.63 1.48 5.77
CA GLN A 124 -13.80 2.49 6.82
C GLN A 124 -14.33 3.81 6.27
N ARG A 125 -13.85 4.25 5.10
CA ARG A 125 -14.34 5.45 4.43
C ARG A 125 -15.80 5.31 4.01
N ALA A 126 -16.15 4.18 3.38
CA ALA A 126 -17.52 3.91 2.96
C ALA A 126 -18.49 3.86 4.15
N GLU A 127 -18.08 3.25 5.27
CA GLU A 127 -18.90 3.19 6.49
C GLU A 127 -19.07 4.58 7.12
N GLN A 128 -18.01 5.38 7.17
CA GLN A 128 -18.10 6.77 7.66
C GLN A 128 -19.02 7.63 6.79
N GLU A 129 -18.94 7.49 5.48
CA GLU A 129 -19.79 8.23 4.55
C GLU A 129 -21.26 7.82 4.70
N LYS A 130 -21.54 6.53 4.83
CA LYS A 130 -22.88 6.00 5.10
C LYS A 130 -23.46 6.54 6.41
N GLN A 131 -22.66 6.57 7.46
CA GLN A 131 -23.08 7.13 8.76
C GLN A 131 -23.39 8.62 8.66
N ARG A 132 -22.60 9.39 7.90
CA ARG A 132 -22.87 10.82 7.67
C ARG A 132 -24.16 11.03 6.89
N ALA A 133 -24.37 10.28 5.82
CA ALA A 133 -25.59 10.37 5.00
C ALA A 133 -26.84 10.01 5.81
N GLU A 134 -26.77 8.98 6.66
CA GLU A 134 -27.89 8.60 7.53
C GLU A 134 -28.18 9.67 8.58
N GLN A 135 -27.15 10.28 9.20
CA GLN A 135 -27.33 11.38 10.13
C GLN A 135 -27.95 12.61 9.46
N GLU A 136 -27.53 12.94 8.24
CA GLU A 136 -28.09 14.06 7.48
C GLU A 136 -29.55 13.82 7.13
N LYS A 137 -29.88 12.60 6.69
CA LYS A 137 -31.27 12.20 6.41
C LYS A 137 -32.16 12.30 7.65
N GLN A 138 -31.68 11.82 8.80
CA GLN A 138 -32.42 11.92 10.06
C GLN A 138 -32.63 13.38 10.50
N ARG A 139 -31.64 14.26 10.28
CA ARG A 139 -31.79 15.70 10.55
C ARG A 139 -32.82 16.34 9.62
N ALA A 140 -32.76 16.05 8.32
CA ALA A 140 -33.71 16.56 7.35
C ALA A 140 -35.16 16.10 7.66
N GLU A 141 -35.35 14.83 8.03
CA GLU A 141 -36.65 14.31 8.45
C GLU A 141 -37.16 14.98 9.73
N GLN A 142 -36.29 15.21 10.72
CA GLN A 142 -36.66 15.91 11.95
C GLN A 142 -37.02 17.38 11.69
N GLU A 143 -36.28 18.06 10.83
CA GLU A 143 -36.57 19.45 10.44
C GLU A 143 -37.89 19.55 9.69
N LYS A 144 -38.14 18.64 8.73
CA LYS A 144 -39.41 18.55 8.01
C LYS A 144 -40.59 18.34 8.98
N LEU A 145 -40.48 17.39 9.90
CA LEU A 145 -41.53 17.14 10.89
C LEU A 145 -41.76 18.34 11.83
N ARG A 146 -40.71 19.08 12.18
CA ARG A 146 -40.82 20.31 12.97
C ARG A 146 -41.50 21.43 12.18
N ALA A 147 -41.14 21.60 10.91
CA ALA A 147 -41.76 22.59 10.02
C ALA A 147 -43.26 22.30 9.83
N GLU A 148 -43.62 21.04 9.55
CA GLU A 148 -45.02 20.61 9.43
C GLU A 148 -45.82 20.87 10.71
N ARG A 149 -45.26 20.54 11.89
CA ARG A 149 -45.90 20.80 13.20
C ARG A 149 -46.07 22.29 13.48
N LEU A 150 -45.07 23.10 13.15
CA LEU A 150 -45.13 24.55 13.32
C LEU A 150 -46.19 25.17 12.41
N ALA A 151 -46.22 24.75 11.14
CA ALA A 151 -47.23 25.19 10.18
C ALA A 151 -48.65 24.84 10.64
N ALA A 152 -48.87 23.60 11.10
CA ALA A 152 -50.17 23.19 11.64
C ALA A 152 -50.60 24.04 12.84
N LYS A 153 -49.67 24.35 13.77
CA LYS A 153 -49.95 25.19 14.93
C LYS A 153 -50.28 26.63 14.52
N LEU A 154 -49.55 27.20 13.57
CA LEU A 154 -49.79 28.56 13.06
C LEU A 154 -51.16 28.65 12.36
N ARG A 155 -51.55 27.65 11.56
CA ARG A 155 -52.91 27.55 10.98
C ARG A 155 -53.99 27.50 12.03
N SER A 156 -53.79 26.75 13.13
CA SER A 156 -54.76 26.72 14.24
C SER A 156 -54.94 28.06 14.96
N LEU A 157 -53.95 28.96 14.84
CA LEU A 157 -53.99 30.32 15.37
C LEU A 157 -54.54 31.34 14.36
N GLY A 158 -54.98 30.90 13.18
CA GLY A 158 -55.56 31.75 12.14
C GLY A 158 -54.53 32.50 11.28
N VAL A 159 -53.26 32.07 11.30
CA VAL A 159 -52.23 32.62 10.41
C VAL A 159 -52.26 31.88 9.08
N ASP A 160 -52.44 32.61 7.98
CA ASP A 160 -52.39 32.06 6.63
C ASP A 160 -50.94 31.84 6.19
N ILE A 161 -50.60 30.62 5.78
CA ILE A 161 -49.23 30.23 5.40
C ILE A 161 -49.29 29.67 4.00
N ASP A 162 -48.56 30.28 3.09
CA ASP A 162 -48.39 29.80 1.72
C ASP A 162 -47.72 28.41 1.74
N ASP A 163 -48.40 27.42 1.15
CA ASP A 163 -47.92 26.04 1.02
C ASP A 163 -46.62 25.95 0.19
N SER A 164 -46.24 27.00 -0.55
CA SER A 164 -44.98 27.06 -1.31
C SER A 164 -43.73 27.32 -0.45
N LEU A 165 -43.90 27.63 0.85
CA LEU A 165 -42.82 27.91 1.81
C LEU A 165 -42.48 26.73 2.74
N LEU A 166 -43.09 25.55 2.52
CA LEU A 166 -42.91 24.30 3.28
C LEU A 166 -42.30 23.20 2.41
#